data_AF-A0A956RC02-F1
#
_entry.id   AF-A0A956RC02-F1
#
_cell.length_a   1.000
_cell.length_b   1.000
_cell.length_c   1.000
_cell.angle_alpha   90.00
_cell.angle_beta   90.00
_cell.angle_gamma   90.00
#
_symmetry.space_group_name_H-M   'P 1'
#
loop_
_entity.id
_entity.type
_entity.pdbx_description
1 polymer ?
#
loop_
_entity_poly.entity_id
_entity_poly.type
_entity_poly.pdbx_seq_one_letter_code
_entity_poly.pdbx_strand_id
1 'polypeptide(L)'
;EGSAQLLRTYWSDELRGVEPDDLARVRVRVGDGEPSSPQRFDDHDAAHGEAGQDNVLDLCLAEAAPARTIWVEAGAFVDAAGHASAAIERAVDD
;
A
#
# COMPACT_ATOMS: atom_id res chain seq x y z
N GLU A 1 -8.34 -1.25 21.75
CA GLU A 1 -7.77 -0.85 20.45
C GLU A 1 -7.68 -2.08 19.59
N GLY A 2 -8.35 -2.08 18.43
CA GLY A 2 -8.30 -3.21 17.50
C GLY A 2 -6.93 -3.25 16.85
N SER A 3 -6.28 -4.42 16.85
CA SER A 3 -5.01 -4.62 16.15
C SER A 3 -5.23 -4.37 14.66
N ALA A 4 -4.72 -3.24 14.13
CA ALA A 4 -4.69 -3.02 12.69
C ALA A 4 -3.82 -4.11 12.05
N GLN A 5 -4.30 -4.71 10.96
CA GLN A 5 -3.49 -5.65 10.20
C GLN A 5 -2.58 -4.87 9.25
N LEU A 6 -1.30 -5.23 9.24
CA LEU A 6 -0.33 -4.70 8.29
C LEU A 6 -0.22 -5.64 7.09
N LEU A 7 -0.36 -5.09 5.90
CA LEU A 7 -0.05 -5.75 4.64
C LEU A 7 1.22 -5.13 4.05
N ARG A 8 2.31 -5.89 4.06
CA ARG A 8 3.58 -5.47 3.47
C ARG A 8 3.62 -5.80 1.98
N THR A 9 3.94 -4.81 1.17
CA THR A 9 4.14 -4.97 -0.27
C THR A 9 5.59 -4.71 -0.65
N TYR A 10 6.06 -5.41 -1.70
CA TYR A 10 7.43 -5.32 -2.20
C TYR A 10 7.42 -4.95 -3.67
N TRP A 11 8.18 -3.92 -4.01
CA TRP A 11 8.29 -3.35 -5.34
C TRP A 11 9.66 -3.65 -5.96
N SER A 12 9.70 -3.74 -7.28
CA SER A 12 10.97 -3.90 -8.02
C SER A 12 11.85 -2.66 -7.88
N ASP A 13 11.20 -1.50 -7.82
CA ASP A 13 11.81 -0.19 -7.78
C ASP A 13 11.49 0.47 -6.45
N GLU A 14 12.39 1.37 -6.06
CA GLU A 14 12.20 2.24 -4.92
C GLU A 14 11.04 3.21 -5.16
N LEU A 15 10.18 3.39 -4.16
CA LEU A 15 9.05 4.29 -4.21
C LEU A 15 9.45 5.70 -3.73
N ARG A 16 8.86 6.69 -4.37
CA ARG A 16 9.03 8.11 -4.05
C ARG A 16 7.70 8.83 -4.09
N GLY A 17 7.57 9.83 -3.22
CA GLY A 17 6.41 10.73 -3.20
C GLY A 17 5.10 10.00 -2.89
N VAL A 18 5.14 8.96 -2.05
CA VAL A 18 3.93 8.32 -1.54
C VAL A 18 3.27 9.30 -0.56
N GLU A 19 2.10 9.81 -0.92
CA GLU A 19 1.36 10.79 -0.12
C GLU A 19 0.04 10.19 0.39
N PRO A 20 -0.53 10.67 1.51
CA PRO A 20 -1.80 10.16 2.03
C PRO A 20 -2.94 10.13 1.00
N ASP A 21 -2.95 11.05 0.03
CA ASP A 21 -3.94 11.09 -1.05
C ASP A 21 -3.87 9.87 -2.00
N ASP A 22 -2.73 9.19 -2.08
CA ASP A 22 -2.56 7.98 -2.89
C ASP A 22 -3.33 6.77 -2.33
N LEU A 23 -3.80 6.82 -1.08
CA LEU A 23 -4.62 5.75 -0.47
C LEU A 23 -5.89 5.47 -1.27
N ALA A 24 -6.47 6.51 -1.90
CA ALA A 24 -7.67 6.36 -2.72
C ALA A 24 -7.44 5.49 -3.96
N ARG A 25 -6.18 5.33 -4.37
CA ARG A 25 -5.73 4.59 -5.56
C ARG A 25 -5.30 3.16 -5.25
N VAL A 26 -5.34 2.80 -3.96
CA VAL A 26 -5.07 1.45 -3.46
C VAL A 26 -6.37 0.85 -2.95
N ARG A 27 -6.66 -0.38 -3.35
CA ARG A 27 -7.78 -1.17 -2.82
C ARG A 27 -7.29 -2.52 -2.37
N VAL A 28 -7.83 -2.98 -1.25
CA VAL A 28 -7.53 -4.30 -0.67
C VAL A 28 -8.83 -5.00 -0.39
N ARG A 29 -8.92 -6.27 -0.80
CA ARG A 29 -9.99 -7.17 -0.36
C ARG A 29 -9.44 -8.02 0.76
N VAL A 30 -10.13 -7.98 1.89
CA VAL A 30 -9.87 -8.77 3.09
C VAL A 30 -10.95 -9.83 3.21
N GLY A 31 -10.56 -11.10 3.41
CA GLY A 31 -11.52 -12.22 3.42
C GLY A 31 -12.43 -12.23 2.19
N ASP A 32 -13.73 -12.44 2.42
CA ASP A 32 -14.80 -12.37 1.41
C ASP A 32 -15.48 -11.00 1.36
N GLY A 33 -14.88 -9.97 1.95
CA GLY A 33 -15.43 -8.62 2.04
C GLY A 33 -15.35 -7.82 0.74
N GLU A 34 -15.98 -6.65 0.77
CA GLU A 34 -15.87 -5.68 -0.33
C GLU A 34 -14.48 -5.02 -0.32
N PRO A 35 -13.89 -4.73 -1.50
CA PRO A 35 -12.62 -4.02 -1.57
C PRO A 35 -12.72 -2.63 -0.93
N SER A 36 -11.78 -2.31 -0.04
CA SER A 36 -11.70 -1.01 0.64
C SER A 36 -10.30 -0.42 0.52
N SER A 37 -10.17 0.89 0.74
CA SER A 37 -8.85 1.53 0.79
C SER A 37 -8.17 1.26 2.14
N PRO A 38 -6.83 1.16 2.17
CA PRO A 38 -6.08 1.13 3.43
C PRO A 38 -6.36 2.39 4.26
N GLN A 39 -6.15 2.30 5.57
CA GLN A 39 -6.30 3.43 6.48
C GLN A 39 -5.14 4.41 6.42
N ARG A 40 -3.92 3.90 6.21
CA ARG A 40 -2.68 4.68 6.06
C ARG A 40 -1.55 3.85 5.46
N PHE A 41 -0.52 4.53 5.00
CA PHE A 41 0.82 3.98 4.78
C PHE A 41 1.60 4.08 6.09
N ASP A 42 2.01 2.96 6.67
CA ASP A 42 2.58 2.93 8.04
C ASP A 42 4.04 3.42 8.09
N ASP A 43 4.82 3.04 7.08
CA ASP A 43 6.25 3.31 6.92
C ASP A 43 6.57 4.57 6.09
N HIS A 44 5.56 5.16 5.43
CA HIS A 44 5.66 6.40 4.64
C HIS A 44 4.99 7.61 5.30
N ASP A 45 4.59 7.51 6.57
CA ASP A 45 4.06 8.66 7.32
C ASP A 45 5.18 9.63 7.75
N ALA A 46 4.87 10.92 7.78
CA ALA A 46 5.80 11.99 8.17
C ALA A 46 6.43 11.83 9.55
N ALA A 47 5.88 10.97 10.43
CA ALA A 47 6.48 10.61 11.72
C ALA A 47 7.79 9.81 11.60
N HIS A 48 8.05 9.15 10.47
CA HIS A 48 9.28 8.41 10.21
C HIS A 48 10.21 9.29 9.37
N GLY A 49 11.22 9.90 10.01
CA GLY A 49 12.01 11.03 9.46
C GLY A 49 12.73 10.79 8.10
N GLU A 50 12.85 9.54 7.65
CA GLU A 50 13.12 9.16 6.27
C GLU A 50 11.84 8.51 5.73
N ALA A 51 10.90 9.29 5.22
CA ALA A 51 9.58 8.78 4.79
C ALA A 51 9.74 7.69 3.73
N GLY A 52 9.67 6.42 4.15
CA GLY A 52 9.58 5.19 3.37
C GLY A 52 10.36 5.15 2.06
N GLN A 53 11.52 5.78 1.98
CA GLN A 53 12.23 5.96 0.71
C GLN A 53 12.94 4.67 0.25
N ASP A 54 12.21 3.56 0.18
CA ASP A 54 12.66 2.22 -0.17
C ASP A 54 11.65 1.53 -1.13
N ASN A 55 11.81 0.23 -1.35
CA ASN A 55 10.94 -0.57 -2.22
C ASN A 55 9.89 -1.39 -1.43
N VAL A 56 9.62 -1.00 -0.19
CA VAL A 56 8.63 -1.59 0.70
C VAL A 56 7.52 -0.57 0.93
N LEU A 57 6.29 -1.07 1.06
CA LEU A 57 5.17 -0.24 1.44
C LEU A 57 4.23 -1.04 2.33
N ASP A 58 4.07 -0.57 3.57
CA ASP A 58 3.22 -1.18 4.58
C ASP A 58 1.85 -0.49 4.64
N LEU A 59 0.81 -1.28 4.35
CA LEU A 59 -0.58 -0.84 4.34
C LEU A 59 -1.27 -1.21 5.65
N CYS A 60 -1.76 -0.22 6.39
CA CYS A 60 -2.63 -0.46 7.53
C CYS A 60 -4.07 -0.74 7.07
N LEU A 61 -4.59 -1.92 7.41
CA LEU A 61 -5.95 -2.33 7.08
C LEU A 61 -6.87 -2.16 8.29
N ALA A 62 -8.12 -1.76 8.03
CA ALA A 62 -9.11 -1.57 9.08
C ALA A 62 -9.55 -2.89 9.73
N GLU A 63 -9.51 -3.98 8.97
CA GLU A 63 -9.96 -5.31 9.41
C GLU A 63 -8.75 -6.21 9.71
N ALA A 64 -8.82 -6.89 10.85
CA ALA A 64 -7.85 -7.91 11.26
C ALA A 64 -8.19 -9.27 10.63
N ALA A 65 -8.19 -9.34 9.31
CA ALA A 65 -8.43 -10.55 8.53
C ALA A 65 -7.49 -10.62 7.31
N PRO A 66 -7.15 -11.84 6.85
CA PRO A 66 -6.17 -12.02 5.79
C PRO A 66 -6.56 -11.28 4.52
N ALA A 67 -5.65 -10.44 4.03
CA ALA A 67 -5.75 -9.85 2.72
C ALA A 67 -5.74 -10.97 1.66
N ARG A 68 -6.63 -10.86 0.68
CA ARG A 68 -6.76 -11.83 -0.43
C ARG A 68 -6.29 -11.26 -1.74
N THR A 69 -6.54 -9.99 -1.97
CA THR A 69 -6.20 -9.33 -3.22
C THR A 69 -5.90 -7.87 -2.99
N ILE A 70 -4.91 -7.37 -3.69
CA ILE A 70 -4.55 -5.95 -3.75
C ILE A 70 -4.67 -5.44 -5.19
N TRP A 71 -5.21 -4.24 -5.31
CA TRP A 71 -5.22 -3.45 -6.54
C TRP A 71 -4.53 -2.13 -6.29
N VAL A 72 -3.70 -1.73 -7.25
CA VAL A 72 -3.09 -0.39 -7.29
C VAL A 72 -3.27 0.15 -8.70
N GLU A 73 -3.82 1.36 -8.81
CA GLU A 73 -3.98 2.02 -10.10
C GLU A 73 -2.63 2.37 -10.73
N ALA A 74 -2.59 2.47 -12.07
CA ALA A 74 -1.40 2.94 -12.77
C ALA A 74 -1.06 4.37 -12.33
N GLY A 75 0.24 4.61 -12.09
CA GLY A 75 0.80 5.87 -11.65
C GLY A 75 0.42 6.26 -10.23
N ALA A 76 -0.03 5.32 -9.40
CA ALA A 76 -0.24 5.54 -7.97
C ALA A 76 1.06 5.98 -7.27
N PHE A 77 2.21 5.49 -7.74
CA PHE A 77 3.52 5.81 -7.17
C PHE A 77 4.50 6.16 -8.29
N VAL A 78 5.62 6.77 -7.92
CA VAL A 78 6.73 7.04 -8.84
C VAL A 78 8.04 6.45 -8.33
N ASP A 79 8.94 6.11 -9.26
CA ASP A 79 10.30 5.68 -8.91
C ASP A 79 11.24 6.87 -8.66
N ALA A 80 12.50 6.57 -8.31
CA ALA A 80 13.56 7.57 -8.11
C ALA A 80 13.88 8.41 -9.37
N ALA A 81 13.55 7.91 -10.56
CA ALA A 81 13.72 8.61 -11.83
C ALA A 81 12.45 9.40 -12.24
N GLY A 82 11.36 9.30 -11.48
CA GLY A 82 10.08 9.95 -11.73
C GLY A 82 9.15 9.19 -12.68
N HIS A 83 9.40 7.90 -12.96
CA HIS A 83 8.50 7.08 -13.77
C HIS A 83 7.29 6.61 -12.96
N ALA A 84 6.11 6.69 -13.57
CA ALA A 84 4.87 6.22 -12.99
C ALA A 84 4.81 4.69 -12.89
N SER A 85 4.30 4.17 -11.78
CA SER A 85 4.06 2.75 -11.56
C SER A 85 3.06 2.17 -12.57
N ALA A 86 3.20 0.88 -12.88
CA ALA A 86 2.17 0.14 -13.60
C ALA A 86 0.98 -0.17 -12.66
N ALA A 87 -0.22 -0.36 -13.24
CA ALA A 87 -1.33 -0.91 -12.48
C ALA A 87 -1.02 -2.35 -12.05
N ILE A 88 -1.41 -2.71 -10.84
CA ILE A 88 -1.27 -4.08 -10.34
C ILE A 88 -2.62 -4.61 -9.88
N GLU A 89 -2.85 -5.89 -10.15
CA GLU A 89 -3.81 -6.74 -9.46
C GLU A 89 -3.05 -7.98 -9.04
N ARG A 90 -3.03 -8.28 -7.73
CA ARG A 90 -2.27 -9.41 -7.22
C ARG A 90 -3.01 -10.12 -6.12
N ALA A 91 -3.07 -11.45 -6.20
CA ALA A 91 -3.44 -12.28 -5.07
C ALA A 91 -2.37 -12.16 -3.98
N VAL A 92 -2.81 -11.99 -2.73
CA VAL A 92 -1.93 -11.98 -1.57
C VAL A 92 -1.88 -13.41 -1.04
N ASP A 93 -0.70 -14.01 -1.10
CA ASP A 93 -0.43 -15.34 -0.52
C ASP A 93 -0.02 -15.15 0.96
N ASP A 94 -0.44 -16.06 1.83
CA ASP A 94 -0.16 -16.04 3.28
C ASP A 94 1.20 -16.68 3.61
#